data_AF-A0A7U6R002-F1
#
_entry.id   AF-A0A7U6R002-F1
#
_cell.length_a   1.000
_cell.length_b   1.000
_cell.length_c   1.000
_cell.angle_alpha   90.00
_cell.angle_beta   90.00
_cell.angle_gamma   90.00
#
_symmetry.space_group_name_H-M   'P 1'
#
loop_
_entity.id
_entity.type
_entity.pdbx_description
1 polymer ?
#
loop_
_entity_poly.entity_id
_entity_poly.type
_entity_poly.pdbx_seq_one_letter_code
_entity_poly.pdbx_strand_id
1 'polypeptide(L)'
;MRKLFLILGIFLMINFEIYGFTQKEKIQETLSKLGVKQELIDETIALDYEIRDTQYFEEDEKIIRERVAKLEKLLQKDKRNYIAAQALITIFESKISGDYKKYLDLFEKYTPYEYTKTFSKMMYALEQGNMPEFEKYMDEIPKKYSDPSIIALSKIFVAKNPEEKQMLTEKVLKLLKDESERKKIGVSDEEYHLMKLTYYLNKIRGLFDKREVKQAVAEYLDNVVNDNVSDEIRNYNLRAEVILYFNVVIMNEEIREIMLKISNGAKLEDTWIAKKIQEETEKDKDFLAKMVN
;
A
#
# COMPACT_ATOMS: atom_id res chain seq x y z
N MET A 1 -6.80 21.70 5.65
CA MET A 1 -7.35 20.33 5.78
C MET A 1 -7.89 19.81 4.43
N ARG A 2 -7.01 19.50 3.46
CA ARG A 2 -7.41 18.83 2.19
C ARG A 2 -6.53 17.63 1.80
N LYS A 3 -5.34 17.46 2.41
CA LYS A 3 -4.35 16.42 2.04
C LYS A 3 -4.61 15.02 2.64
N LEU A 4 -5.62 14.83 3.49
CA LEU A 4 -5.80 13.60 4.30
C LEU A 4 -6.69 12.50 3.68
N PHE A 5 -7.17 12.64 2.44
CA PHE A 5 -8.21 11.76 1.87
C PHE A 5 -7.77 10.87 0.69
N LEU A 6 -6.49 10.91 0.30
CA LEU A 6 -5.89 10.13 -0.80
C LEU A 6 -4.88 9.08 -0.26
N ILE A 7 -5.37 8.14 0.55
CA ILE A 7 -4.54 7.16 1.28
C ILE A 7 -4.36 5.82 0.52
N LEU A 8 -4.78 5.72 -0.76
CA LEU A 8 -4.72 4.46 -1.53
C LEU A 8 -4.19 4.65 -2.97
N GLY A 9 -2.99 5.19 -3.12
CA GLY A 9 -2.42 5.60 -4.40
C GLY A 9 -1.71 4.50 -5.22
N ILE A 10 -2.50 3.79 -6.06
CA ILE A 10 -2.13 3.12 -7.35
C ILE A 10 -1.18 1.88 -7.30
N PHE A 11 -1.35 0.93 -8.25
CA PHE A 11 -0.31 0.26 -9.08
C PHE A 11 -0.88 -0.84 -10.01
N LEU A 12 -0.22 -2.01 -10.12
CA LEU A 12 -0.66 -3.29 -10.73
C LEU A 12 -0.27 -3.58 -12.24
N MET A 13 -0.54 -4.82 -12.83
CA MET A 13 -0.05 -6.50 -15.15
C MET A 13 1.28 -7.38 -15.51
N ILE A 14 1.36 -8.73 -15.62
CA ILE A 14 0.58 -9.96 -15.31
C ILE A 14 1.41 -11.20 -15.79
N ASN A 15 1.44 -12.33 -15.04
CA ASN A 15 1.87 -13.72 -15.41
C ASN A 15 3.32 -13.93 -15.95
N PHE A 16 4.11 -14.99 -15.72
CA PHE A 16 4.00 -16.36 -15.20
C PHE A 16 5.38 -16.69 -14.53
N GLU A 17 5.62 -17.70 -13.67
CA GLU A 17 4.82 -18.85 -13.20
C GLU A 17 5.39 -19.47 -11.90
N ILE A 18 4.54 -20.18 -11.13
CA ILE A 18 4.84 -21.14 -10.03
C ILE A 18 5.87 -20.74 -8.93
N TYR A 19 6.06 -19.45 -8.65
CA TYR A 19 6.36 -18.96 -7.30
C TYR A 19 5.69 -17.60 -7.11
N GLY A 20 4.88 -17.48 -6.04
CA GLY A 20 4.28 -16.27 -5.48
C GLY A 20 3.60 -15.26 -6.41
N PHE A 21 3.17 -14.16 -5.80
CA PHE A 21 3.07 -12.89 -6.50
C PHE A 21 3.54 -11.72 -5.64
N THR A 22 4.79 -11.81 -5.18
CA THR A 22 5.48 -10.72 -4.46
C THR A 22 5.76 -9.51 -5.35
N GLN A 23 6.02 -8.37 -4.73
CA GLN A 23 6.45 -7.13 -5.38
C GLN A 23 7.75 -7.35 -6.17
N LYS A 24 8.66 -8.15 -5.61
CA LYS A 24 9.90 -8.60 -6.26
C LYS A 24 9.62 -9.41 -7.53
N GLU A 25 8.77 -10.43 -7.46
CA GLU A 25 8.42 -11.28 -8.62
C GLU A 25 7.71 -10.47 -9.70
N LYS A 26 6.80 -9.56 -9.30
CA LYS A 26 6.14 -8.58 -10.17
C LYS A 26 7.16 -7.69 -10.91
N ILE A 27 8.10 -7.05 -10.21
CA ILE A 27 9.14 -6.20 -10.84
C ILE A 27 10.01 -7.02 -11.80
N GLN A 28 10.41 -8.23 -11.39
CA GLN A 28 11.17 -9.15 -12.24
C GLN A 28 10.41 -9.52 -13.52
N GLU A 29 9.19 -10.03 -13.38
CA GLU A 29 8.30 -10.54 -14.43
C GLU A 29 8.00 -9.49 -15.50
N THR A 30 7.70 -8.26 -15.09
CA THR A 30 7.20 -7.22 -16.01
C THR A 30 8.32 -6.44 -16.69
N LEU A 31 9.39 -6.08 -15.96
CA LEU A 31 10.55 -5.40 -16.56
C LEU A 31 11.35 -6.32 -17.50
N SER A 32 11.42 -7.63 -17.22
CA SER A 32 12.01 -8.62 -18.13
C SER A 32 11.28 -8.63 -19.49
N LYS A 33 9.94 -8.63 -19.49
CA LYS A 33 9.13 -8.60 -20.72
C LYS A 33 9.32 -7.33 -21.55
N LEU A 34 9.59 -6.21 -20.90
CA LEU A 34 9.92 -4.95 -21.56
C LEU A 34 11.35 -4.94 -22.13
N GLY A 35 12.16 -5.96 -21.84
CA GLY A 35 13.55 -6.10 -22.28
C GLY A 35 14.53 -5.21 -21.49
N VAL A 36 14.19 -4.86 -20.26
CA VAL A 36 15.09 -4.21 -19.30
C VAL A 36 16.17 -5.22 -18.87
N LYS A 37 17.41 -4.78 -18.66
CA LYS A 37 18.51 -5.65 -18.23
C LYS A 37 18.33 -6.08 -16.77
N GLN A 38 18.70 -7.33 -16.45
CA GLN A 38 18.67 -7.88 -15.09
C GLN A 38 19.33 -6.96 -14.06
N GLU A 39 20.53 -6.42 -14.37
CA GLU A 39 21.25 -5.46 -13.53
C GLU A 39 20.38 -4.28 -13.07
N LEU A 40 19.50 -3.78 -13.94
CA LEU A 40 18.59 -2.67 -13.65
C LEU A 40 17.31 -3.14 -12.95
N ILE A 41 16.90 -4.39 -13.15
CA ILE A 41 15.79 -5.02 -12.41
C ILE A 41 16.20 -5.22 -10.95
N ASP A 42 17.41 -5.73 -10.70
CA ASP A 42 18.00 -5.89 -9.37
C ASP A 42 18.13 -4.53 -8.65
N GLU A 43 18.65 -3.50 -9.33
CA GLU A 43 18.66 -2.12 -8.81
C GLU A 43 17.25 -1.59 -8.50
N THR A 44 16.24 -1.99 -9.27
CA THR A 44 14.85 -1.55 -9.06
C THR A 44 14.21 -2.23 -7.86
N ILE A 45 14.39 -3.55 -7.71
CA ILE A 45 13.90 -4.33 -6.56
C ILE A 45 14.53 -3.79 -5.27
N ALA A 46 15.84 -3.52 -5.27
CA ALA A 46 16.53 -2.96 -4.12
C ALA A 46 16.03 -1.54 -3.76
N LEU A 47 15.78 -0.69 -4.76
CA LEU A 47 15.29 0.66 -4.53
C LEU A 47 13.80 0.69 -4.11
N ASP A 48 12.96 -0.14 -4.72
CA ASP A 48 11.54 -0.31 -4.35
C ASP A 48 11.41 -0.66 -2.86
N TYR A 49 12.18 -1.65 -2.38
CA TYR A 49 12.25 -1.98 -0.95
C TYR A 49 12.81 -0.84 -0.09
N GLU A 50 13.83 -0.10 -0.56
CA GLU A 50 14.38 1.06 0.16
C GLU A 50 13.34 2.18 0.36
N ILE A 51 12.46 2.39 -0.63
CA ILE A 51 11.54 3.53 -0.65
C ILE A 51 10.09 3.19 -0.27
N ARG A 52 9.75 1.91 -0.06
CA ARG A 52 8.37 1.40 0.16
C ARG A 52 7.51 2.22 1.14
N ASP A 53 8.10 2.71 2.22
CA ASP A 53 7.42 3.50 3.26
C ASP A 53 7.20 4.99 2.88
N THR A 54 7.81 5.49 1.80
CA THR A 54 7.90 6.94 1.48
C THR A 54 6.54 7.61 1.33
N GLN A 55 5.61 6.98 0.62
CA GLN A 55 4.26 7.52 0.37
C GLN A 55 3.48 7.79 1.67
N TYR A 56 3.74 7.01 2.71
CA TYR A 56 2.93 6.99 3.93
C TYR A 56 3.64 7.68 5.09
N PHE A 57 4.95 7.43 5.28
CA PHE A 57 5.64 7.69 6.54
C PHE A 57 6.96 8.47 6.42
N GLU A 58 7.32 8.97 5.23
CA GLU A 58 8.45 9.90 5.08
C GLU A 58 7.95 11.35 5.01
N GLU A 59 8.57 12.26 5.75
CA GLU A 59 8.25 13.71 5.69
C GLU A 59 9.50 14.60 5.57
N ASP A 60 10.73 14.05 5.62
CA ASP A 60 11.94 14.84 5.34
C ASP A 60 12.09 15.09 3.83
N GLU A 61 11.83 16.33 3.41
CA GLU A 61 11.93 16.77 2.02
C GLU A 61 13.31 16.48 1.40
N LYS A 62 14.39 16.48 2.20
CA LYS A 62 15.75 16.13 1.72
C LYS A 62 15.83 14.64 1.37
N ILE A 63 15.33 13.76 2.24
CA ILE A 63 15.31 12.31 1.99
C ILE A 63 14.39 11.99 0.80
N ILE A 64 13.23 12.64 0.71
CA ILE A 64 12.29 12.50 -0.42
C ILE A 64 12.98 12.91 -1.74
N ARG A 65 13.70 14.04 -1.76
CA ARG A 65 14.45 14.50 -2.95
C ARG A 65 15.61 13.59 -3.31
N GLU A 66 16.29 12.97 -2.34
CA GLU A 66 17.32 11.96 -2.58
C GLU A 66 16.73 10.69 -3.21
N ARG A 67 15.57 10.21 -2.72
CA ARG A 67 14.84 9.08 -3.33
C ARG A 67 14.36 9.40 -4.76
N VAL A 68 13.85 10.61 -4.99
CA VAL A 68 13.50 11.10 -6.35
C VAL A 68 14.73 11.05 -7.27
N ALA A 69 15.90 11.53 -6.83
CA ALA A 69 17.11 11.48 -7.64
C ALA A 69 17.59 10.06 -7.97
N LYS A 70 17.40 9.08 -7.06
CA LYS A 70 17.67 7.65 -7.35
C LYS A 70 16.73 7.11 -8.42
N LEU A 71 15.43 7.41 -8.33
CA LEU A 71 14.42 6.98 -9.30
C LEU A 71 14.62 7.62 -10.69
N GLU A 72 14.91 8.92 -10.74
CA GLU A 72 15.23 9.63 -11.99
C GLU A 72 16.47 9.02 -12.67
N LYS A 73 17.47 8.59 -11.88
CA LYS A 73 18.66 7.90 -12.39
C LYS A 73 18.34 6.54 -13.00
N LEU A 74 17.38 5.78 -12.47
CA LEU A 74 16.90 4.54 -13.11
C LEU A 74 16.22 4.82 -14.45
N LEU A 75 15.36 5.85 -14.54
CA LEU A 75 14.71 6.26 -15.79
C LEU A 75 15.70 6.80 -16.84
N GLN A 76 16.82 7.39 -16.41
CA GLN A 76 17.92 7.80 -17.30
C GLN A 76 18.67 6.59 -17.87
N LYS A 77 18.86 5.52 -17.07
CA LYS A 77 19.46 4.25 -17.54
C LYS A 77 18.53 3.50 -18.50
N ASP A 78 17.25 3.37 -18.15
CA ASP A 78 16.23 2.79 -19.04
C ASP A 78 14.84 3.39 -18.80
N LYS A 79 14.34 4.11 -19.81
CA LYS A 79 13.01 4.74 -19.79
C LYS A 79 11.86 3.74 -19.73
N ARG A 80 12.11 2.45 -19.99
CA ARG A 80 11.11 1.35 -19.89
C ARG A 80 10.86 0.91 -18.46
N ASN A 81 11.64 1.40 -17.48
CA ASN A 81 11.42 1.12 -16.07
C ASN A 81 10.16 1.84 -15.54
N TYR A 82 8.99 1.28 -15.83
CA TYR A 82 7.72 1.87 -15.43
C TYR A 82 7.51 1.87 -13.91
N ILE A 83 8.20 0.99 -13.17
CA ILE A 83 8.22 0.95 -11.69
C ILE A 83 8.91 2.20 -11.12
N ALA A 84 10.00 2.65 -11.73
CA ALA A 84 10.64 3.91 -11.35
C ALA A 84 9.76 5.14 -11.71
N ALA A 85 9.07 5.09 -12.85
CA ALA A 85 8.09 6.13 -13.23
C ALA A 85 6.89 6.17 -12.26
N GLN A 86 6.43 5.00 -11.82
CA GLN A 86 5.43 4.78 -10.76
C GLN A 86 5.82 5.52 -9.49
N ALA A 87 6.98 5.19 -8.91
CA ALA A 87 7.35 5.73 -7.60
C ALA A 87 7.50 7.26 -7.63
N LEU A 88 7.92 7.81 -8.77
CA LEU A 88 7.94 9.26 -8.99
C LEU A 88 6.55 9.88 -9.08
N ILE A 89 5.57 9.27 -9.78
CA ILE A 89 4.18 9.74 -9.78
C ILE A 89 3.66 9.80 -8.34
N THR A 90 3.72 8.68 -7.61
CA THR A 90 3.19 8.60 -6.24
C THR A 90 3.87 9.57 -5.28
N ILE A 91 5.18 9.80 -5.38
CA ILE A 91 5.89 10.79 -4.55
C ILE A 91 5.45 12.23 -4.88
N PHE A 92 5.14 12.54 -6.15
CA PHE A 92 4.67 13.86 -6.56
C PHE A 92 3.17 14.10 -6.25
N GLU A 93 2.33 13.06 -6.30
CA GLU A 93 0.93 13.11 -5.84
C GLU A 93 0.85 13.32 -4.32
N SER A 94 1.65 12.56 -3.54
CA SER A 94 1.50 12.48 -2.07
C SER A 94 2.40 13.44 -1.27
N LYS A 95 3.64 13.68 -1.68
CA LYS A 95 4.66 14.34 -0.82
C LYS A 95 5.17 15.68 -1.35
N ILE A 96 5.56 15.78 -2.63
CA ILE A 96 6.13 17.01 -3.20
C ILE A 96 5.35 17.54 -4.41
N SER A 97 4.90 18.79 -4.36
CA SER A 97 4.16 19.38 -5.49
C SER A 97 5.08 19.66 -6.69
N GLY A 98 4.68 19.22 -7.88
CA GLY A 98 5.36 19.50 -9.15
C GLY A 98 4.68 18.83 -10.34
N ASP A 99 5.11 19.16 -11.56
CA ASP A 99 4.62 18.48 -12.77
C ASP A 99 5.30 17.12 -12.95
N TYR A 100 4.51 16.05 -12.80
CA TYR A 100 4.91 14.66 -13.03
C TYR A 100 4.38 14.09 -14.36
N LYS A 101 3.85 14.90 -15.28
CA LYS A 101 3.32 14.45 -16.58
C LYS A 101 4.34 13.61 -17.36
N LYS A 102 5.62 14.01 -17.33
CA LYS A 102 6.75 13.26 -17.91
C LYS A 102 6.90 11.82 -17.36
N TYR A 103 6.48 11.56 -16.13
CA TYR A 103 6.47 10.24 -15.51
C TYR A 103 5.18 9.49 -15.82
N LEU A 104 4.04 10.19 -15.84
CA LEU A 104 2.78 9.64 -16.32
C LEU A 104 2.86 9.17 -17.79
N ASP A 105 3.57 9.88 -18.67
CA ASP A 105 3.79 9.49 -20.07
C ASP A 105 4.64 8.21 -20.20
N LEU A 106 5.65 8.05 -19.35
CA LEU A 106 6.49 6.85 -19.31
C LEU A 106 5.73 5.67 -18.70
N PHE A 107 5.00 5.91 -17.61
CA PHE A 107 4.14 4.92 -16.98
C PHE A 107 3.05 4.44 -17.94
N GLU A 108 2.30 5.34 -18.58
CA GLU A 108 1.28 4.98 -19.57
C GLU A 108 1.83 4.12 -20.71
N LYS A 109 3.01 4.50 -21.23
CA LYS A 109 3.62 3.83 -22.38
C LYS A 109 4.13 2.42 -22.04
N TYR A 110 4.65 2.21 -20.84
CA TYR A 110 5.38 0.99 -20.48
C TYR A 110 4.72 0.15 -19.38
N THR A 111 3.73 0.66 -18.64
CA THR A 111 2.89 -0.21 -17.80
C THR A 111 2.11 -1.14 -18.74
N PRO A 112 2.26 -2.47 -18.60
CA PRO A 112 1.43 -3.40 -19.34
C PRO A 112 -0.05 -3.34 -18.90
N TYR A 113 -0.32 -2.85 -17.69
CA TYR A 113 -1.62 -2.94 -17.07
C TYR A 113 -2.56 -1.79 -17.48
N GLU A 114 -3.36 -2.05 -18.51
CA GLU A 114 -4.21 -1.06 -19.21
C GLU A 114 -5.14 -0.23 -18.30
N TYR A 115 -5.70 -0.81 -17.24
CA TYR A 115 -6.60 -0.07 -16.36
C TYR A 115 -5.89 1.00 -15.51
N THR A 116 -4.63 0.74 -15.14
CA THR A 116 -3.79 1.66 -14.35
C THR A 116 -3.52 2.95 -15.11
N LYS A 117 -3.46 2.88 -16.44
CA LYS A 117 -3.35 4.04 -17.34
C LYS A 117 -4.59 4.93 -17.26
N THR A 118 -5.77 4.34 -17.31
CA THR A 118 -7.04 5.07 -17.14
C THR A 118 -7.14 5.70 -15.75
N PHE A 119 -6.78 4.96 -14.69
CA PHE A 119 -6.79 5.49 -13.32
C PHE A 119 -5.78 6.63 -13.13
N SER A 120 -4.55 6.50 -13.63
CA SER A 120 -3.53 7.54 -13.47
C SER A 120 -3.86 8.81 -14.27
N LYS A 121 -4.51 8.68 -15.43
CA LYS A 121 -5.08 9.83 -16.17
C LYS A 121 -6.23 10.50 -15.42
N MET A 122 -7.10 9.70 -14.80
CA MET A 122 -8.20 10.18 -13.96
C MET A 122 -7.67 10.97 -12.74
N MET A 123 -6.68 10.44 -12.02
CA MET A 123 -6.04 11.12 -10.89
C MET A 123 -5.34 12.40 -11.34
N TYR A 124 -4.56 12.36 -12.43
CA TYR A 124 -3.95 13.57 -12.99
C TYR A 124 -4.98 14.64 -13.39
N ALA A 125 -6.10 14.24 -14.01
CA ALA A 125 -7.17 15.18 -14.35
C ALA A 125 -7.81 15.82 -13.10
N LEU A 126 -7.99 15.06 -12.01
CA LEU A 126 -8.49 15.55 -10.73
C LEU A 126 -7.52 16.57 -10.10
N GLU A 127 -6.22 16.27 -10.08
CA GLU A 127 -5.20 17.14 -9.49
C GLU A 127 -4.96 18.44 -10.27
N GLN A 128 -5.05 18.38 -11.60
CA GLN A 128 -5.06 19.58 -12.45
C GLN A 128 -6.40 20.36 -12.39
N GLY A 129 -7.38 19.90 -11.60
CA GLY A 129 -8.70 20.53 -11.47
C GLY A 129 -9.60 20.39 -12.70
N ASN A 130 -9.23 19.53 -13.67
CA ASN A 130 -9.96 19.28 -14.90
C ASN A 130 -11.12 18.28 -14.65
N MET A 131 -12.12 18.75 -13.91
CA MET A 131 -13.29 17.97 -13.53
C MET A 131 -14.02 17.29 -14.72
N PRO A 132 -14.21 17.92 -15.90
CA PRO A 132 -14.88 17.27 -17.03
C PRO A 132 -14.14 16.02 -17.56
N GLU A 133 -12.80 16.07 -17.62
CA GLU A 133 -11.98 14.93 -18.07
C GLU A 133 -11.89 13.84 -16.99
N PHE A 134 -11.87 14.23 -15.71
CA PHE A 134 -11.98 13.30 -14.57
C PHE A 134 -13.33 12.56 -14.54
N GLU A 135 -14.44 13.29 -14.68
CA GLU A 135 -15.80 12.74 -14.72
C GLU A 135 -15.97 11.79 -15.90
N LYS A 136 -15.43 12.16 -17.08
CA LYS A 136 -15.35 11.27 -18.25
C LYS A 136 -14.64 9.95 -17.95
N TYR A 137 -13.46 9.95 -17.30
CA TYR A 137 -12.78 8.70 -16.96
C TYR A 137 -13.54 7.87 -15.93
N MET A 138 -14.17 8.50 -14.93
CA MET A 138 -15.04 7.83 -13.98
C MET A 138 -16.22 7.13 -14.67
N ASP A 139 -16.77 7.75 -15.70
CA ASP A 139 -17.86 7.20 -16.51
C ASP A 139 -17.37 6.14 -17.52
N GLU A 140 -16.11 6.17 -17.96
CA GLU A 140 -15.50 5.18 -18.86
C GLU A 140 -15.10 3.88 -18.15
N ILE A 141 -14.58 3.94 -16.91
CA ILE A 141 -14.06 2.76 -16.18
C ILE A 141 -15.06 1.59 -16.14
N PRO A 142 -16.32 1.73 -15.69
CA PRO A 142 -17.27 0.61 -15.62
C PRO A 142 -17.82 0.18 -16.99
N LYS A 143 -17.48 0.90 -18.08
CA LYS A 143 -17.82 0.54 -19.46
C LYS A 143 -16.65 -0.18 -20.16
N LYS A 144 -15.41 0.17 -19.82
CA LYS A 144 -14.17 -0.37 -20.41
C LYS A 144 -13.66 -1.64 -19.69
N TYR A 145 -13.91 -1.76 -18.38
CA TYR A 145 -13.43 -2.89 -17.57
C TYR A 145 -14.60 -3.64 -16.92
N SER A 146 -14.68 -4.95 -17.16
CA SER A 146 -15.70 -5.85 -16.59
C SER A 146 -15.28 -6.48 -15.25
N ASP A 147 -14.01 -6.33 -14.85
CA ASP A 147 -13.47 -6.91 -13.62
C ASP A 147 -14.11 -6.27 -12.37
N PRO A 148 -14.76 -7.05 -11.48
CA PRO A 148 -15.43 -6.52 -10.30
C PRO A 148 -14.51 -5.78 -9.33
N SER A 149 -13.22 -6.12 -9.33
CA SER A 149 -12.19 -5.56 -8.45
C SER A 149 -11.76 -4.19 -8.97
N ILE A 150 -11.53 -4.05 -10.28
CA ILE A 150 -11.27 -2.75 -10.93
C ILE A 150 -12.45 -1.79 -10.70
N ILE A 151 -13.69 -2.27 -10.87
CA ILE A 151 -14.92 -1.47 -10.64
C ILE A 151 -15.11 -1.11 -9.16
N ALA A 152 -14.63 -1.94 -8.23
CA ALA A 152 -14.68 -1.64 -6.80
C ALA A 152 -13.57 -0.66 -6.38
N LEU A 153 -12.36 -0.82 -6.92
CA LEU A 153 -11.22 0.09 -6.70
C LEU A 153 -11.53 1.53 -7.12
N SER A 154 -12.07 1.77 -8.32
CA SER A 154 -12.39 3.14 -8.78
C SER A 154 -13.35 3.87 -7.84
N LYS A 155 -14.29 3.13 -7.22
CA LYS A 155 -15.25 3.69 -6.27
C LYS A 155 -14.58 4.11 -4.95
N ILE A 156 -13.52 3.45 -4.50
CA ILE A 156 -12.77 3.84 -3.28
C ILE A 156 -12.12 5.22 -3.43
N PHE A 157 -11.64 5.58 -4.62
CA PHE A 157 -11.05 6.89 -4.88
C PHE A 157 -12.08 8.02 -4.70
N VAL A 158 -13.29 7.84 -5.22
CA VAL A 158 -14.32 8.90 -5.28
C VAL A 158 -15.33 8.90 -4.12
N ALA A 159 -15.47 7.79 -3.40
CA ALA A 159 -16.32 7.69 -2.21
C ALA A 159 -15.96 8.79 -1.19
N LYS A 160 -16.97 9.49 -0.68
CA LYS A 160 -16.77 10.61 0.26
C LYS A 160 -17.10 10.25 1.70
N ASN A 161 -17.91 9.21 1.93
CA ASN A 161 -18.17 8.67 3.26
C ASN A 161 -17.05 7.68 3.67
N PRO A 162 -16.39 7.83 4.84
CA PRO A 162 -15.47 6.83 5.37
C PRO A 162 -16.06 5.42 5.48
N GLU A 163 -17.35 5.29 5.83
CA GLU A 163 -18.03 3.98 5.93
C GLU A 163 -18.22 3.32 4.55
N GLU A 164 -18.49 4.12 3.53
CA GLU A 164 -18.54 3.69 2.13
C GLU A 164 -17.16 3.22 1.65
N LYS A 165 -16.09 4.00 1.95
CA LYS A 165 -14.71 3.56 1.68
C LYS A 165 -14.40 2.25 2.40
N GLN A 166 -14.77 2.11 3.67
CA GLN A 166 -14.52 0.89 4.45
C GLN A 166 -15.22 -0.34 3.84
N MET A 167 -16.50 -0.21 3.48
CA MET A 167 -17.28 -1.27 2.82
C MET A 167 -16.71 -1.64 1.44
N LEU A 168 -16.28 -0.65 0.64
CA LEU A 168 -15.68 -0.88 -0.67
C LEU A 168 -14.30 -1.54 -0.55
N THR A 169 -13.47 -1.14 0.42
CA THR A 169 -12.18 -1.79 0.71
C THR A 169 -12.38 -3.24 1.15
N GLU A 170 -13.38 -3.52 1.99
CA GLU A 170 -13.74 -4.90 2.37
C GLU A 170 -14.14 -5.75 1.16
N LYS A 171 -14.90 -5.16 0.22
CA LYS A 171 -15.28 -5.81 -1.03
C LYS A 171 -14.05 -6.09 -1.90
N VAL A 172 -13.12 -5.14 -2.02
CA VAL A 172 -11.87 -5.32 -2.78
C VAL A 172 -11.02 -6.43 -2.15
N LEU A 173 -10.84 -6.43 -0.82
CA LEU A 173 -10.13 -7.49 -0.10
C LEU A 173 -10.77 -8.88 -0.33
N LYS A 174 -12.10 -8.97 -0.32
CA LYS A 174 -12.83 -10.23 -0.61
C LYS A 174 -12.68 -10.71 -2.05
N LEU A 175 -12.63 -9.79 -3.02
CA LEU A 175 -12.42 -10.12 -4.44
C LEU A 175 -10.97 -10.52 -4.75
N LEU A 176 -10.01 -10.01 -3.98
CA LEU A 176 -8.57 -10.19 -4.20
C LEU A 176 -7.92 -11.11 -3.16
N LYS A 177 -8.75 -11.94 -2.51
CA LYS A 177 -8.30 -12.95 -1.55
C LYS A 177 -7.38 -13.99 -2.20
N ASP A 178 -7.67 -14.37 -3.44
CA ASP A 178 -6.94 -15.41 -4.16
C ASP A 178 -5.84 -14.78 -5.04
N GLU A 179 -4.67 -15.42 -5.05
CA GLU A 179 -3.47 -14.92 -5.75
C GLU A 179 -3.70 -14.76 -7.26
N SER A 180 -4.54 -15.59 -7.87
CA SER A 180 -4.90 -15.47 -9.29
C SER A 180 -5.62 -14.16 -9.61
N GLU A 181 -6.49 -13.69 -8.72
CA GLU A 181 -7.23 -12.42 -8.90
C GLU A 181 -6.32 -11.24 -8.61
N ARG A 182 -5.46 -11.37 -7.59
CA ARG A 182 -4.36 -10.44 -7.37
C ARG A 182 -3.45 -10.32 -8.58
N LYS A 183 -2.98 -11.41 -9.19
CA LYS A 183 -2.03 -11.37 -10.31
C LYS A 183 -2.67 -10.85 -11.61
N LYS A 184 -3.95 -11.17 -11.87
CA LYS A 184 -4.75 -10.66 -13.00
C LYS A 184 -4.77 -9.13 -13.06
N ILE A 185 -5.17 -8.48 -11.96
CA ILE A 185 -5.22 -7.02 -11.91
C ILE A 185 -3.89 -6.43 -11.48
N GLY A 186 -3.12 -7.14 -10.63
CA GLY A 186 -1.69 -7.05 -10.32
C GLY A 186 -1.25 -6.62 -8.93
N VAL A 187 -2.09 -6.82 -7.91
CA VAL A 187 -1.73 -6.49 -6.51
C VAL A 187 -0.64 -7.44 -6.08
N SER A 188 0.54 -6.93 -5.72
CA SER A 188 1.52 -7.79 -5.05
C SER A 188 0.98 -8.23 -3.69
N ASP A 189 1.45 -9.37 -3.18
CA ASP A 189 1.02 -9.86 -1.87
C ASP A 189 1.30 -8.83 -0.75
N GLU A 190 2.33 -8.00 -0.91
CA GLU A 190 2.68 -6.87 -0.07
C GLU A 190 1.70 -5.69 -0.17
N GLU A 191 1.28 -5.29 -1.38
CA GLU A 191 0.25 -4.26 -1.59
C GLU A 191 -1.11 -4.70 -1.03
N TYR A 192 -1.45 -5.99 -1.16
CA TYR A 192 -2.67 -6.56 -0.62
C TYR A 192 -2.65 -6.61 0.90
N HIS A 193 -1.52 -6.99 1.50
CA HIS A 193 -1.34 -6.96 2.96
C HIS A 193 -1.40 -5.54 3.50
N LEU A 194 -0.78 -4.55 2.84
CA LEU A 194 -0.87 -3.14 3.23
C LEU A 194 -2.32 -2.63 3.23
N MET A 195 -3.10 -2.98 2.20
CA MET A 195 -4.53 -2.66 2.12
C MET A 195 -5.33 -3.35 3.23
N LYS A 196 -4.97 -4.60 3.59
CA LYS A 196 -5.59 -5.34 4.69
C LYS A 196 -5.29 -4.68 6.05
N LEU A 197 -4.03 -4.40 6.35
CA LEU A 197 -3.60 -3.69 7.57
C LEU A 197 -4.30 -2.33 7.69
N THR A 198 -4.41 -1.58 6.58
CA THR A 198 -5.10 -0.27 6.53
C THR A 198 -6.61 -0.40 6.77
N TYR A 199 -7.27 -1.41 6.20
CA TYR A 199 -8.67 -1.72 6.49
C TYR A 199 -8.89 -2.00 7.98
N TYR A 200 -8.06 -2.85 8.60
CA TYR A 200 -8.21 -3.17 10.02
C TYR A 200 -7.88 -1.97 10.92
N LEU A 201 -6.85 -1.17 10.61
CA LEU A 201 -6.54 0.07 11.35
C LEU A 201 -7.74 1.03 11.39
N ASN A 202 -8.42 1.21 10.25
CA ASN A 202 -9.62 2.06 10.18
C ASN A 202 -10.82 1.43 10.92
N LYS A 203 -11.02 0.11 10.83
CA LYS A 203 -12.09 -0.60 11.54
C LYS A 203 -11.93 -0.51 13.06
N ILE A 204 -10.72 -0.79 13.54
CA ILE A 204 -10.32 -0.80 14.95
C ILE A 204 -10.44 0.60 15.55
N ARG A 205 -9.98 1.65 14.85
CA ARG A 205 -10.21 3.04 15.26
C ARG A 205 -11.69 3.40 15.30
N GLY A 206 -12.48 3.01 14.29
CA GLY A 206 -13.92 3.26 14.27
C GLY A 206 -14.71 2.55 15.39
N LEU A 207 -14.22 1.43 15.92
CA LEU A 207 -14.73 0.77 17.13
C LEU A 207 -14.26 1.52 18.39
N PHE A 208 -13.01 1.93 18.44
CA PHE A 208 -12.44 2.70 19.57
C PHE A 208 -13.13 4.06 19.77
N ASP A 209 -13.40 4.81 18.70
CA ASP A 209 -14.13 6.09 18.73
C ASP A 209 -15.56 5.93 19.30
N LYS A 210 -16.19 4.77 19.07
CA LYS A 210 -17.49 4.38 19.65
C LYS A 210 -17.40 3.88 21.09
N ARG A 211 -16.19 3.82 21.66
CA ARG A 211 -15.83 3.25 22.97
C ARG A 211 -15.99 1.72 23.06
N GLU A 212 -16.03 1.05 21.91
CA GLU A 212 -16.16 -0.42 21.79
C GLU A 212 -14.80 -1.11 21.91
N VAL A 213 -13.94 -0.62 22.83
CA VAL A 213 -12.50 -0.94 22.92
C VAL A 213 -12.19 -2.44 23.00
N LYS A 214 -13.05 -3.24 23.66
CA LYS A 214 -12.90 -4.71 23.68
C LYS A 214 -13.03 -5.33 22.30
N GLN A 215 -13.96 -4.83 21.48
CA GLN A 215 -14.17 -5.29 20.11
C GLN A 215 -13.02 -4.81 19.22
N ALA A 216 -12.51 -3.59 19.43
CA ALA A 216 -11.34 -3.07 18.73
C ALA A 216 -10.10 -3.97 18.92
N VAL A 217 -9.83 -4.44 20.15
CA VAL A 217 -8.72 -5.38 20.43
C VAL A 217 -9.01 -6.79 19.88
N ALA A 218 -10.25 -7.29 20.03
CA ALA A 218 -10.63 -8.60 19.50
C ALA A 218 -10.50 -8.66 17.96
N GLU A 219 -10.92 -7.62 17.25
CA GLU A 219 -10.86 -7.53 15.78
C GLU A 219 -9.42 -7.73 15.26
N TYR A 220 -8.41 -7.18 15.94
CA TYR A 220 -7.00 -7.40 15.61
C TYR A 220 -6.54 -8.84 15.91
N LEU A 221 -6.83 -9.33 17.12
CA LEU A 221 -6.43 -10.66 17.57
C LEU A 221 -7.05 -11.76 16.70
N ASP A 222 -8.30 -11.59 16.26
CA ASP A 222 -9.02 -12.60 15.49
C ASP A 222 -8.65 -12.58 14.00
N ASN A 223 -8.36 -11.41 13.41
CA ASN A 223 -8.24 -11.26 11.94
C ASN A 223 -6.83 -10.92 11.40
N VAL A 224 -5.92 -10.40 12.25
CA VAL A 224 -4.59 -9.91 11.82
C VAL A 224 -3.46 -10.78 12.40
N VAL A 225 -3.59 -11.19 13.66
CA VAL A 225 -2.63 -12.11 14.30
C VAL A 225 -2.68 -13.49 13.68
N ASN A 226 -3.87 -14.05 13.48
CA ASN A 226 -4.08 -15.38 12.91
C ASN A 226 -3.86 -15.46 11.39
N ASP A 227 -3.32 -14.42 10.77
CA ASP A 227 -3.24 -14.31 9.31
C ASP A 227 -2.00 -15.00 8.73
N ASN A 228 -2.22 -15.89 7.77
CA ASN A 228 -1.17 -16.70 7.14
C ASN A 228 -0.41 -15.89 6.08
N VAL A 229 0.45 -14.99 6.55
CA VAL A 229 1.26 -14.06 5.76
C VAL A 229 2.74 -14.27 6.09
N SER A 230 3.57 -14.39 5.06
CA SER A 230 5.00 -14.71 5.21
C SER A 230 5.80 -13.56 5.82
N ASP A 231 6.91 -13.91 6.48
CA ASP A 231 7.88 -12.95 7.01
C ASP A 231 8.39 -11.96 5.96
N GLU A 232 8.53 -12.33 4.69
CA GLU A 232 8.95 -11.40 3.62
C GLU A 232 7.91 -10.28 3.44
N ILE A 233 6.63 -10.66 3.31
CA ILE A 233 5.50 -9.72 3.17
C ILE A 233 5.32 -8.86 4.42
N ARG A 234 5.52 -9.43 5.62
CA ARG A 234 5.45 -8.70 6.90
C ARG A 234 6.65 -7.79 7.14
N ASN A 235 7.86 -8.14 6.69
CA ASN A 235 9.04 -7.26 6.76
C ASN A 235 8.96 -6.11 5.74
N TYR A 236 8.41 -6.35 4.55
CA TYR A 236 8.07 -5.27 3.62
C TYR A 236 7.09 -4.28 4.29
N ASN A 237 6.01 -4.79 4.91
CA ASN A 237 4.99 -3.98 5.57
C ASN A 237 5.28 -3.62 7.05
N LEU A 238 6.54 -3.76 7.50
CA LEU A 238 6.88 -3.72 8.93
C LEU A 238 6.41 -2.43 9.61
N ARG A 239 6.44 -1.28 8.93
CA ARG A 239 5.98 -0.01 9.51
C ARG A 239 4.48 0.04 9.74
N ALA A 240 3.68 -0.51 8.83
CA ALA A 240 2.24 -0.66 9.01
C ALA A 240 1.88 -1.67 10.11
N GLU A 241 2.61 -2.80 10.18
CA GLU A 241 2.48 -3.81 11.25
C GLU A 241 2.76 -3.21 12.63
N VAL A 242 3.90 -2.52 12.80
CA VAL A 242 4.30 -1.84 14.04
C VAL A 242 3.23 -0.82 14.47
N ILE A 243 2.79 0.04 13.56
CA ILE A 243 1.80 1.10 13.87
C ILE A 243 0.47 0.48 14.30
N LEU A 244 -0.03 -0.53 13.58
CA LEU A 244 -1.29 -1.20 13.93
C LEU A 244 -1.19 -1.92 15.29
N TYR A 245 -0.10 -2.64 15.53
CA TYR A 245 0.17 -3.31 16.80
C TYR A 245 0.15 -2.33 17.99
N PHE A 246 0.90 -1.21 17.92
CA PHE A 246 0.92 -0.23 19.00
C PHE A 246 -0.44 0.47 19.23
N ASN A 247 -1.23 0.72 18.18
CA ASN A 247 -2.58 1.23 18.35
C ASN A 247 -3.43 0.25 19.20
N VAL A 248 -3.32 -1.06 18.94
CA VAL A 248 -4.07 -2.10 19.65
C VAL A 248 -3.56 -2.34 21.07
N VAL A 249 -2.25 -2.29 21.31
CA VAL A 249 -1.65 -2.40 22.67
C VAL A 249 -2.14 -1.25 23.56
N ILE A 250 -2.14 -0.01 23.06
CA ILE A 250 -2.65 1.16 23.78
C ILE A 250 -4.15 0.99 24.10
N MET A 251 -4.95 0.54 23.13
CA MET A 251 -6.38 0.25 23.34
C MET A 251 -6.60 -0.85 24.39
N ASN A 252 -5.76 -1.88 24.43
CA ASN A 252 -5.86 -2.93 25.44
C ASN A 252 -5.64 -2.37 26.86
N GLU A 253 -4.77 -1.38 27.03
CA GLU A 253 -4.51 -0.75 28.33
C GLU A 253 -5.71 -0.01 28.94
N GLU A 254 -6.65 0.46 28.11
CA GLU A 254 -7.92 1.05 28.56
C GLU A 254 -8.99 0.01 29.02
N ILE A 255 -8.76 -1.29 28.82
CA ILE A 255 -9.70 -2.34 29.23
C ILE A 255 -9.71 -2.49 30.76
N ARG A 256 -10.80 -2.02 31.37
CA ARG A 256 -11.05 -2.08 32.84
C ARG A 256 -11.15 -3.49 33.41
N GLU A 257 -11.47 -4.49 32.58
CA GLU A 257 -11.57 -5.89 33.01
C GLU A 257 -10.19 -6.54 33.04
N ILE A 258 -9.55 -6.49 34.22
CA ILE A 258 -8.17 -6.91 34.46
C ILE A 258 -7.85 -8.28 33.84
N MET A 259 -8.71 -9.29 34.03
CA MET A 259 -8.50 -10.64 33.48
C MET A 259 -8.56 -10.68 31.94
N LEU A 260 -9.44 -9.90 31.32
CA LEU A 260 -9.51 -9.78 29.86
C LEU A 260 -8.27 -9.05 29.34
N LYS A 261 -7.87 -7.95 29.99
CA LYS A 261 -6.68 -7.19 29.63
C LYS A 261 -5.41 -8.03 29.66
N ILE A 262 -5.20 -8.80 30.72
CA ILE A 262 -4.05 -9.71 30.87
C ILE A 262 -4.09 -10.82 29.80
N SER A 263 -5.26 -11.43 29.57
CA SER A 263 -5.43 -12.48 28.55
C SER A 263 -5.15 -11.98 27.13
N ASN A 264 -5.59 -10.77 26.82
CA ASN A 264 -5.26 -10.10 25.55
C ASN A 264 -3.78 -9.71 25.48
N GLY A 265 -3.20 -9.18 26.56
CA GLY A 265 -1.79 -8.79 26.63
C GLY A 265 -0.85 -9.95 26.29
N ALA A 266 -1.05 -11.10 26.92
CA ALA A 266 -0.29 -12.31 26.64
C ALA A 266 -0.42 -12.78 25.16
N LYS A 267 -1.59 -12.61 24.54
CA LYS A 267 -1.77 -12.89 23.09
C LYS A 267 -1.06 -11.87 22.19
N LEU A 268 -1.00 -10.60 22.60
CA LEU A 268 -0.29 -9.55 21.88
C LEU A 268 1.23 -9.76 21.96
N GLU A 269 1.74 -10.13 23.13
CA GLU A 269 3.15 -10.47 23.37
C GLU A 269 3.62 -11.72 22.58
N ASP A 270 2.73 -12.71 22.36
CA ASP A 270 3.05 -13.90 21.56
C ASP A 270 3.01 -13.66 20.03
N THR A 271 2.62 -12.46 19.57
CA THR A 271 2.57 -12.17 18.12
C THR A 271 3.94 -12.16 17.46
N TRP A 272 3.96 -12.45 16.15
CA TRP A 272 5.14 -12.24 15.30
C TRP A 272 5.71 -10.82 15.43
N ILE A 273 4.83 -9.81 15.40
CA ILE A 273 5.24 -8.40 15.43
C ILE A 273 5.80 -7.97 16.79
N ALA A 274 5.29 -8.49 17.90
CA ALA A 274 5.87 -8.23 19.23
C ALA A 274 7.29 -8.79 19.35
N LYS A 275 7.49 -10.05 18.94
CA LYS A 275 8.81 -10.71 18.89
C LYS A 275 9.77 -9.95 17.98
N LYS A 276 9.31 -9.56 16.79
CA LYS A 276 10.09 -8.76 15.83
C LYS A 276 10.47 -7.38 16.39
N ILE A 277 9.55 -6.70 17.06
CA ILE A 277 9.83 -5.42 17.74
C ILE A 277 10.90 -5.61 18.82
N GLN A 278 10.82 -6.65 19.65
CA GLN A 278 11.83 -6.94 20.66
C GLN A 278 13.21 -7.15 20.00
N GLU A 279 13.30 -8.07 19.02
CA GLU A 279 14.56 -8.37 18.33
C GLU A 279 15.22 -7.13 17.72
N GLU A 280 14.48 -6.28 17.01
CA GLU A 280 15.08 -5.07 16.41
C GLU A 280 15.41 -4.00 17.45
N THR A 281 14.65 -3.89 18.54
CA THR A 281 14.96 -2.94 19.64
C THR A 281 16.19 -3.35 20.46
N GLU A 282 16.47 -4.66 20.56
CA GLU A 282 17.71 -5.17 21.16
C GLU A 282 18.96 -4.85 20.31
N LYS A 283 18.80 -4.80 18.98
CA LYS A 283 19.86 -4.44 18.01
C LYS A 283 20.05 -2.92 17.90
N ASP A 284 18.95 -2.16 17.88
CA ASP A 284 18.89 -0.73 17.64
C ASP A 284 17.88 -0.07 18.58
N LYS A 285 18.37 0.63 19.61
CA LYS A 285 17.50 1.27 20.62
C LYS A 285 16.61 2.36 20.06
N ASP A 286 16.98 2.93 18.91
CA ASP A 286 16.19 3.96 18.22
C ASP A 286 15.25 3.34 17.16
N PHE A 287 15.19 2.01 17.03
CA PHE A 287 14.32 1.30 16.07
C PHE A 287 12.88 1.80 16.17
N LEU A 288 12.28 1.76 17.37
CA LEU A 288 10.90 2.20 17.56
C LEU A 288 10.68 3.65 17.15
N ALA A 289 11.63 4.55 17.46
CA ALA A 289 11.56 5.95 17.03
C ALA A 289 11.56 6.08 15.50
N LYS A 290 12.35 5.27 14.78
CA LYS A 290 12.39 5.23 13.31
C LYS A 290 11.12 4.65 12.69
N MET A 291 10.39 3.78 13.41
CA MET A 291 9.13 3.20 12.94
C MET A 291 7.90 4.08 13.22
N VAL A 292 7.93 4.97 14.22
CA VAL A 292 6.75 5.76 14.64
C VAL A 292 6.82 7.27 14.37
N ASN A 293 8.01 7.82 14.04
CA ASN A 293 8.19 9.20 13.60
C ASN A 293 8.16 9.29 12.06
#